data_AF-A0A835YD83-F1
#
_entry.id   AF-A0A835YD83-F1
#
_cell.length_a   1.000
_cell.length_b   1.000
_cell.length_c   1.000
_cell.angle_alpha   90.00
_cell.angle_beta   90.00
_cell.angle_gamma   90.00
#
_symmetry.space_group_name_H-M   'P 1'
#
loop_
_entity.id
_entity.type
_entity.pdbx_description
1 polymer ?
#
loop_
_entity_poly.entity_id
_entity_poly.type
_entity_poly.pdbx_seq_one_letter_code
_entity_poly.pdbx_strand_id
1 'polypeptide(L)'
;MKKASPAPGKRVTDDVTVQTFSQTATSISGTAEGLRRSLLELEADLKKDEQGKKEYETYLKQLQIKRADLQRKVDENKAWLAEIEANKGDGSFEQQYLRLLEQIQTIYDGAKEFHGKGIDLLIKEFGYHMAFKRWNDSFTAIPFKPK
;
A
#
# COMPACT_ATOMS: atom_id res chain seq x y z
N MET A 1 -73.90 -22.98 73.12
CA MET A 1 -72.60 -23.71 73.09
C MET A 1 -71.51 -22.76 72.60
N LYS A 2 -70.59 -22.34 73.48
CA LYS A 2 -69.42 -21.51 73.11
C LYS A 2 -68.26 -22.45 72.77
N LYS A 3 -67.72 -22.37 71.54
CA LYS A 3 -66.51 -23.10 71.15
C LYS A 3 -65.30 -22.43 71.80
N ALA A 4 -64.49 -23.22 72.50
CA ALA A 4 -63.22 -22.78 73.07
C ALA A 4 -62.15 -22.70 71.97
N SER A 5 -61.44 -21.57 71.90
CA SER A 5 -60.27 -21.39 71.04
C SER A 5 -59.08 -22.19 71.57
N PRO A 6 -58.24 -22.78 70.70
CA PRO A 6 -57.12 -23.60 71.15
C PRO A 6 -55.98 -22.73 71.73
N ALA A 7 -55.30 -23.26 72.74
CA ALA A 7 -54.20 -22.60 73.44
C ALA A 7 -53.02 -22.31 72.51
N PRO A 8 -52.33 -21.16 72.66
CA PRO A 8 -51.18 -20.82 71.82
C PRO A 8 -50.01 -21.77 72.13
N GLY A 9 -49.53 -22.47 71.11
CA GLY A 9 -48.35 -23.33 71.21
C GLY A 9 -47.11 -22.55 71.67
N LYS A 10 -46.36 -23.11 72.62
CA LYS A 10 -45.10 -22.55 73.12
C LYS A 10 -44.10 -22.44 71.96
N ARG A 11 -43.65 -21.23 71.64
CA ARG A 11 -42.54 -21.01 70.69
C ARG A 11 -41.24 -21.53 71.31
N VAL A 12 -40.51 -22.34 70.54
CA VAL A 12 -39.24 -22.98 70.95
C VAL A 12 -38.04 -22.04 70.71
N THR A 13 -38.24 -20.92 70.04
CA THR A 13 -37.19 -19.97 69.65
C THR A 13 -37.35 -18.64 70.37
N ASP A 14 -36.26 -18.15 70.96
CA ASP A 14 -36.18 -16.81 71.55
C ASP A 14 -36.12 -15.74 70.45
N ASP A 15 -36.72 -14.57 70.69
CA ASP A 15 -36.87 -13.50 69.69
C ASP A 15 -35.51 -12.92 69.26
N VAL A 16 -34.52 -12.93 70.18
CA VAL A 16 -33.13 -12.53 69.91
C VAL A 16 -32.48 -13.47 68.87
N THR A 17 -32.76 -14.76 68.94
CA THR A 17 -32.21 -15.76 68.00
C THR A 17 -32.80 -15.59 66.61
N VAL A 18 -34.09 -15.21 66.52
CA VAL A 18 -34.74 -14.91 65.24
C VAL A 18 -34.18 -13.63 64.62
N GLN A 19 -33.98 -12.58 65.43
CA GLN A 19 -33.41 -11.32 64.94
C GLN A 19 -31.97 -11.47 64.46
N THR A 20 -31.12 -12.16 65.21
CA THR A 20 -29.73 -12.45 64.82
C THR A 20 -29.64 -13.31 63.57
N PHE A 21 -30.52 -14.30 63.43
CA PHE A 21 -30.64 -15.09 62.20
C PHE A 21 -31.06 -14.24 61.01
N SER A 22 -32.10 -13.38 61.15
CA SER A 22 -32.54 -12.49 60.09
C SER A 22 -31.46 -11.49 59.67
N GLN A 23 -30.74 -10.88 60.62
CA GLN A 23 -29.62 -9.99 60.34
C GLN A 23 -28.48 -10.70 59.58
N THR A 24 -28.16 -11.92 60.00
CA THR A 24 -27.16 -12.76 59.34
C THR A 24 -27.59 -13.10 57.91
N ALA A 25 -28.85 -13.50 57.72
CA ALA A 25 -29.41 -13.81 56.40
C ALA A 25 -29.42 -12.59 55.47
N THR A 26 -29.80 -11.41 55.96
CA THR A 26 -29.74 -10.16 55.17
C THR A 26 -28.30 -9.79 54.82
N SER A 27 -27.35 -9.96 55.73
CA SER A 27 -25.94 -9.70 55.48
C SER A 27 -25.38 -10.62 54.40
N ILE A 28 -25.68 -11.92 54.47
CA ILE A 28 -25.29 -12.90 53.46
C ILE A 28 -25.94 -12.60 52.10
N SER A 29 -27.22 -12.20 52.07
CA SER A 29 -27.90 -11.81 50.83
C SER A 29 -27.24 -10.59 50.20
N GLY A 30 -26.91 -9.57 51.01
CA GLY A 30 -26.23 -8.37 50.53
C GLY A 30 -24.84 -8.64 49.96
N THR A 31 -24.05 -9.49 50.61
CA THR A 31 -22.73 -9.88 50.08
C THR A 31 -22.84 -10.75 48.83
N ALA A 32 -23.81 -11.67 48.77
CA ALA A 32 -24.06 -12.49 47.58
C ALA A 32 -24.51 -11.64 46.38
N GLU A 33 -25.36 -10.64 46.58
CA GLU A 33 -25.75 -9.68 45.55
C GLU A 33 -24.56 -8.83 45.08
N GLY A 34 -23.71 -8.39 46.02
CA GLY A 34 -22.47 -7.67 45.71
C GLY A 34 -21.53 -8.49 44.83
N LEU A 35 -21.26 -9.75 45.22
CA LEU A 35 -20.44 -10.66 44.44
C LEU A 35 -21.02 -10.94 43.05
N ARG A 36 -22.35 -11.07 42.94
CA ARG A 36 -23.02 -11.25 41.65
C ARG A 36 -22.83 -10.04 40.73
N ARG A 37 -22.89 -8.81 41.26
CA ARG A 37 -22.62 -7.60 40.46
C ARG A 37 -21.17 -7.56 40.01
N SER A 38 -20.23 -7.85 40.89
CA SER A 38 -18.80 -7.90 40.53
C SER A 38 -18.50 -8.96 39.47
N LEU A 39 -19.17 -10.12 39.52
CA LEU A 39 -19.04 -11.13 38.47
C LEU A 39 -19.53 -10.62 37.11
N LEU A 40 -20.68 -9.94 37.06
CA LEU A 40 -21.20 -9.38 35.82
C LEU A 40 -20.29 -8.27 35.25
N GLU A 41 -19.71 -7.44 36.11
CA GLU A 41 -18.74 -6.43 35.71
C GLU A 41 -17.47 -7.07 35.13
N LEU A 42 -16.91 -8.07 35.83
CA LEU A 42 -15.74 -8.82 35.36
C LEU A 42 -16.00 -9.54 34.03
N GLU A 43 -17.18 -10.13 33.84
CA GLU A 43 -17.57 -10.75 32.57
C GLU A 43 -17.63 -9.72 31.42
N ALA A 44 -18.17 -8.53 31.70
CA ALA A 44 -18.24 -7.45 30.73
C ALA A 44 -16.86 -6.93 30.35
N ASP A 45 -15.96 -6.79 31.33
CA ASP A 45 -14.59 -6.33 31.10
C ASP A 45 -13.76 -7.39 30.37
N LEU A 46 -13.90 -8.67 30.73
CA LEU A 46 -13.24 -9.77 30.02
C LEU A 46 -13.65 -9.81 28.54
N LYS A 47 -14.93 -9.58 28.25
CA LYS A 47 -15.42 -9.51 26.86
C LYS A 47 -14.81 -8.34 26.09
N LYS A 48 -14.64 -7.18 26.73
CA LYS A 48 -13.97 -6.02 26.11
C LYS A 48 -12.49 -6.31 25.87
N ASP A 49 -11.81 -6.94 26.81
CA ASP A 49 -10.40 -7.30 26.69
C ASP A 49 -10.17 -8.32 25.57
N GLU A 50 -11.05 -9.33 25.44
CA GLU A 50 -11.01 -10.28 24.33
C GLU A 50 -11.21 -9.59 22.98
N GLN A 51 -12.10 -8.60 22.90
CA GLN A 51 -12.27 -7.79 21.71
C GLN A 51 -11.02 -6.96 21.42
N GLY A 52 -10.49 -6.25 22.42
CA GLY A 52 -9.28 -5.46 22.30
C GLY A 52 -8.08 -6.29 21.83
N LYS A 53 -7.93 -7.52 22.36
CA LYS A 53 -6.89 -8.46 21.93
C LYS A 53 -6.99 -8.78 20.44
N LYS A 54 -8.21 -9.06 19.92
CA LYS A 54 -8.43 -9.33 18.50
C LYS A 54 -8.09 -8.13 17.62
N GLU A 55 -8.41 -6.92 18.07
CA GLU A 55 -8.08 -5.68 17.38
C GLU A 55 -6.55 -5.48 17.31
N TYR A 56 -5.85 -5.68 18.42
CA TYR A 56 -4.39 -5.62 18.45
C TYR A 56 -3.72 -6.69 17.57
N GLU A 57 -4.20 -7.92 17.59
CA GLU A 57 -3.71 -8.98 16.71
C GLU A 57 -3.88 -8.62 15.23
N THR A 58 -5.02 -8.01 14.88
CA THR A 58 -5.29 -7.53 13.52
C THR A 58 -4.32 -6.44 13.12
N TYR A 59 -4.11 -5.44 13.99
CA TYR A 59 -3.18 -4.34 13.73
C TYR A 59 -1.73 -4.83 13.62
N LEU A 60 -1.32 -5.76 14.49
CA LEU A 60 -0.01 -6.37 14.46
C LEU A 60 0.26 -7.09 13.13
N LYS A 61 -0.72 -7.87 12.64
CA LYS A 61 -0.62 -8.52 11.33
C LYS A 61 -0.46 -7.50 10.20
N GLN A 62 -1.24 -6.41 10.21
CA GLN A 62 -1.12 -5.34 9.22
C GLN A 62 0.28 -4.69 9.25
N LEU A 63 0.82 -4.42 10.43
CA LEU A 63 2.17 -3.87 10.58
C LEU A 63 3.25 -4.83 10.08
N GLN A 64 3.12 -6.13 10.36
CA GLN A 64 4.05 -7.15 9.87
C GLN A 64 4.06 -7.21 8.34
N ILE A 65 2.88 -7.17 7.71
CA ILE A 65 2.75 -7.11 6.24
C ILE A 65 3.42 -5.85 5.69
N LYS A 66 3.12 -4.68 6.26
CA LYS A 66 3.73 -3.41 5.84
C LYS A 66 5.25 -3.43 5.99
N ARG A 67 5.76 -3.97 7.09
CA ARG A 67 7.21 -4.10 7.32
C ARG A 67 7.84 -5.00 6.25
N ALA A 68 7.23 -6.14 5.94
CA ALA A 68 7.74 -7.05 4.91
C ALA A 68 7.73 -6.40 3.52
N ASP A 69 6.67 -5.67 3.16
CA ASP A 69 6.60 -4.96 1.87
C ASP A 69 7.66 -3.85 1.77
N LEU A 70 7.85 -3.07 2.83
CA LEU A 70 8.88 -2.04 2.86
C LEU A 70 10.29 -2.63 2.78
N GLN A 71 10.55 -3.73 3.49
CA GLN A 71 11.83 -4.42 3.42
C GLN A 71 12.11 -4.93 2.00
N ARG A 72 11.13 -5.55 1.37
CA ARG A 72 11.22 -6.00 -0.03
C ARG A 72 11.57 -4.85 -0.97
N LYS A 73 10.88 -3.70 -0.86
CA LYS A 73 11.17 -2.51 -1.67
C LYS A 73 12.58 -1.96 -1.46
N VAL A 74 13.06 -1.97 -0.22
CA VAL A 74 14.44 -1.57 0.10
C VAL A 74 15.44 -2.52 -0.57
N ASP A 75 15.19 -3.82 -0.53
CA ASP A 75 16.07 -4.83 -1.11
C ASP A 75 16.05 -4.75 -2.65
N GLU A 76 14.88 -4.59 -3.26
CA GLU A 76 14.71 -4.34 -4.71
C GLU A 76 15.49 -3.08 -5.14
N ASN A 77 15.35 -1.97 -4.41
CA ASN A 77 16.06 -0.73 -4.73
C ASN A 77 17.57 -0.86 -4.55
N LYS A 78 18.03 -1.58 -3.52
CA LYS A 78 19.46 -1.83 -3.31
C LYS A 78 20.04 -2.68 -4.44
N ALA A 79 19.34 -3.73 -4.86
CA ALA A 79 19.76 -4.56 -5.98
C ALA A 79 19.84 -3.74 -7.28
N TRP A 80 18.81 -2.93 -7.55
CA TRP A 80 18.80 -2.03 -8.70
C TRP A 80 19.95 -0.99 -8.69
N LEU A 81 20.23 -0.39 -7.52
CA LEU A 81 21.37 0.53 -7.38
C LEU A 81 22.71 -0.20 -7.59
N ALA A 82 22.86 -1.41 -7.06
CA ALA A 82 24.07 -2.21 -7.27
C ALA A 82 24.26 -2.57 -8.75
N GLU A 83 23.19 -2.92 -9.46
CA GLU A 83 23.23 -3.14 -10.92
C GLU A 83 23.64 -1.87 -11.67
N ILE A 84 23.11 -0.71 -11.28
CA ILE A 84 23.51 0.57 -11.89
C ILE A 84 24.98 0.85 -11.60
N GLU A 85 25.45 0.66 -10.37
CA GLU A 85 26.85 0.89 -10.00
C GLU A 85 27.80 -0.06 -10.72
N ALA A 86 27.42 -1.33 -10.87
CA ALA A 86 28.17 -2.30 -11.67
C ALA A 86 28.20 -1.91 -13.15
N ASN A 87 27.07 -1.42 -13.70
CA ASN A 87 26.97 -0.96 -15.08
C ASN A 87 27.55 0.45 -15.31
N LYS A 88 27.95 1.20 -14.29
CA LYS A 88 28.71 2.47 -14.45
C LYS A 88 30.05 2.26 -15.16
N GLY A 89 30.54 1.02 -15.29
CA GLY A 89 31.67 0.68 -16.16
C GLY A 89 31.39 0.94 -17.66
N ASP A 90 30.13 0.94 -18.09
CA ASP A 90 29.71 1.13 -19.50
C ASP A 90 29.32 2.59 -19.82
N GLY A 91 29.80 3.51 -19.00
CA GLY A 91 29.50 4.94 -19.04
C GLY A 91 28.17 5.28 -18.37
N SER A 92 28.12 6.39 -17.63
CA SER A 92 26.87 6.86 -17.03
C SER A 92 25.78 6.97 -18.11
N PHE A 93 24.51 6.80 -17.74
CA PHE A 93 23.38 7.01 -18.65
C PHE A 93 23.52 8.33 -19.45
N GLU A 94 24.05 9.36 -18.80
CA GLU A 94 24.38 10.65 -19.42
C GLU A 94 25.44 10.53 -20.53
N GLN A 95 26.49 9.73 -20.36
CA GLN A 95 27.49 9.48 -21.40
C GLN A 95 26.91 8.70 -22.59
N GLN A 96 26.04 7.71 -22.33
CA GLN A 96 25.35 6.99 -23.41
C GLN A 96 24.43 7.91 -24.19
N TYR A 97 23.72 8.80 -23.48
CA TYR A 97 22.86 9.81 -24.08
C TYR A 97 23.66 10.81 -24.93
N LEU A 98 24.81 11.29 -24.44
CA LEU A 98 25.70 12.19 -25.19
C LEU A 98 26.25 11.52 -26.45
N ARG A 99 26.69 10.25 -26.36
CA ARG A 99 27.15 9.48 -27.52
C ARG A 99 26.06 9.33 -28.57
N LEU A 100 24.81 9.09 -28.17
CA LEU A 100 23.68 9.00 -29.09
C LEU A 100 23.44 10.34 -29.82
N LEU A 101 23.49 11.45 -29.09
CA LEU A 101 23.38 12.80 -29.67
C LEU A 101 24.46 13.07 -30.72
N GLU A 102 25.70 12.70 -30.43
CA GLU A 102 26.83 12.87 -31.35
C GLU A 102 26.67 12.03 -32.63
N GLN A 103 26.18 10.79 -32.49
CA GLN A 103 25.85 9.93 -33.63
C GLN A 103 24.74 10.52 -34.50
N ILE A 104 23.68 11.04 -33.88
CA ILE A 104 22.57 11.70 -34.60
C ILE A 104 23.11 12.91 -35.38
N GLN A 105 23.93 13.74 -34.75
CA GLN A 105 24.52 14.91 -35.40
C GLN A 105 25.38 14.51 -36.60
N THR A 106 26.22 13.48 -36.46
CA THR A 106 27.05 12.96 -37.55
C THR A 106 26.21 12.49 -38.75
N ILE A 107 25.08 11.80 -38.49
CA ILE A 107 24.16 11.35 -39.54
C ILE A 107 23.52 12.55 -40.25
N TYR A 108 23.07 13.56 -39.51
CA TYR A 108 22.48 14.77 -40.09
C TYR A 108 23.49 15.56 -40.93
N ASP A 109 24.72 15.71 -40.44
CA ASP A 109 25.77 16.42 -41.16
C ASP A 109 26.14 15.68 -42.46
N GLY A 110 26.27 14.35 -42.40
CA GLY A 110 26.47 13.53 -43.60
C GLY A 110 25.30 13.63 -44.58
N ALA A 111 24.06 13.56 -44.10
CA ALA A 111 22.88 13.70 -44.96
C ALA A 111 22.82 15.07 -45.64
N LYS A 112 23.19 16.14 -44.93
CA LYS A 112 23.27 17.50 -45.48
C LYS A 112 24.35 17.61 -46.55
N GLU A 113 25.52 17.04 -46.31
CA GLU A 113 26.63 17.03 -47.27
C GLU A 113 26.24 16.28 -48.56
N PHE A 114 25.73 15.05 -48.43
CA PHE A 114 25.30 14.26 -49.59
C PHE A 114 24.09 14.86 -50.29
N HIS A 115 23.18 15.51 -49.56
CA HIS A 115 22.10 16.28 -50.17
C HIS A 115 22.66 17.42 -51.04
N GLY A 116 23.62 18.19 -50.52
CA GLY A 116 24.30 19.25 -51.28
C GLY A 116 24.94 18.71 -52.56
N LYS A 117 25.75 17.65 -52.45
CA LYS A 117 26.35 16.97 -53.61
C LYS A 117 25.31 16.47 -54.62
N GLY A 118 24.17 15.96 -54.13
CA GLY A 118 23.06 15.55 -54.97
C GLY A 118 22.46 16.72 -55.74
N ILE A 119 22.27 17.88 -55.10
CA ILE A 119 21.81 19.09 -55.79
C ILE A 119 22.81 19.53 -56.86
N ASP A 120 24.11 19.53 -56.56
CA ASP A 120 25.14 19.93 -57.53
C ASP A 120 25.15 19.02 -58.77
N LEU A 121 24.98 17.70 -58.58
CA LEU A 121 24.84 16.75 -59.67
C LEU A 121 23.62 17.05 -60.54
N LEU A 122 22.48 17.38 -59.92
CA LEU A 122 21.26 17.74 -60.63
C LEU A 122 21.44 19.02 -61.45
N ILE A 123 22.12 20.03 -60.91
CA ILE A 123 22.40 21.29 -61.63
C ILE A 123 23.24 20.99 -62.86
N LYS A 124 24.31 20.20 -62.69
CA LYS A 124 25.30 19.94 -63.73
C LYS A 124 24.78 19.05 -64.86
N GLU A 125 24.13 17.93 -64.53
CA GLU A 125 23.77 16.89 -65.50
C GLU A 125 22.34 17.01 -66.02
N PHE A 126 21.45 17.69 -65.27
CA PHE A 126 20.03 17.76 -65.59
C PHE A 126 19.48 19.20 -65.69
N GLY A 127 20.34 20.22 -65.63
CA GLY A 127 19.94 21.62 -65.77
C GLY A 127 18.99 22.09 -64.65
N TYR A 128 19.07 21.45 -63.48
CA TYR A 128 18.24 21.80 -62.33
C TYR A 128 18.52 23.21 -61.82
N HIS A 129 17.47 23.93 -61.40
CA HIS A 129 17.58 25.31 -60.91
C HIS A 129 16.78 25.48 -59.62
N MET A 130 17.47 25.74 -58.51
CA MET A 130 16.89 25.70 -57.16
C MET A 130 15.64 26.59 -56.98
N ALA A 131 15.63 27.78 -57.59
CA ALA A 131 14.51 28.72 -57.52
C ALA A 131 13.19 28.20 -58.15
N PHE A 132 13.26 27.17 -58.99
CA PHE A 132 12.09 26.60 -59.68
C PHE A 132 11.65 25.25 -59.09
N LYS A 133 12.35 24.73 -58.07
CA LYS A 133 11.97 23.47 -57.39
C LYS A 133 10.68 23.68 -56.59
N ARG A 134 9.64 22.90 -56.91
CA ARG A 134 8.41 22.84 -56.10
C ARG A 134 8.49 21.69 -55.10
N TRP A 135 7.84 21.85 -53.95
CA TRP A 135 7.87 20.85 -52.86
C TRP A 135 7.21 19.52 -53.24
N ASN A 136 6.37 19.50 -54.28
CA ASN A 136 5.67 18.32 -54.79
C ASN A 136 6.26 17.76 -56.10
N ASP A 137 7.40 18.27 -56.54
CA ASP A 137 7.99 17.90 -57.83
C ASP A 137 8.66 16.53 -57.72
N SER A 138 8.17 15.55 -58.48
CA SER A 138 8.76 14.20 -58.52
C SER A 138 9.85 14.15 -59.59
N PHE A 139 11.03 13.69 -59.20
CA PHE A 139 12.18 13.58 -60.11
C PHE A 139 11.94 12.49 -61.15
N THR A 140 11.68 12.87 -62.41
CA THR A 140 11.57 11.92 -63.53
C THR A 140 12.91 11.86 -64.27
N ALA A 141 13.75 10.89 -63.93
CA ALA A 141 14.96 10.61 -64.69
C ALA A 141 14.62 9.84 -65.97
N ILE A 142 14.93 10.40 -67.14
CA ILE A 142 15.00 9.59 -68.37
C ILE A 142 16.35 8.85 -68.32
N PRO A 143 16.38 7.50 -68.34
CA PRO A 143 17.64 6.76 -68.26
C PRO A 143 18.58 7.15 -69.40
N PHE A 144 19.76 7.67 -69.06
CA PHE A 144 20.80 7.95 -70.03
C PHE A 144 21.34 6.62 -70.60
N LYS A 145 21.10 6.36 -71.89
CA LYS A 145 21.76 5.30 -72.65
C LYS A 145 22.91 5.92 -73.46
N PRO A 146 24.18 5.67 -73.11
CA PRO A 146 25.31 6.12 -73.92
C PRO A 146 25.32 5.40 -75.28
N LYS A 147 25.81 6.09 -76.32
CA LYS A 147 26.09 5.52 -77.66
C LYS A 147 27.47 4.87 -77.69
#